data_AF-A0A920RTA2-F1
#
_entry.id   AF-A0A920RTA2-F1
#
_cell.length_a   1.000
_cell.length_b   1.000
_cell.length_c   1.000
_cell.angle_alpha   90.00
_cell.angle_beta   90.00
_cell.angle_gamma   90.00
#
_symmetry.space_group_name_H-M   'P 1'
#
loop_
_entity.id
_entity.type
_entity.pdbx_description
1 polymer ?
#
loop_
_entity_poly.entity_id
_entity_poly.type
_entity_poly.pdbx_seq_one_letter_code
_entity_poly.pdbx_strand_id
1 'polypeptide(L)'
;MGKYLVPIVPDEARTFGMDGFFPQAGIYSPEGQNYEPGLCWNPFPYKEAKDGQILQGGYLEAGALASFMAAGNAYAHFQLPMIPF
;
A
#
# COMPACT_ATOMS: atom_id res chain seq x y z
N MET A 1 12.49 10.74 -4.70
CA MET A 1 11.11 11.08 -4.27
C MET A 1 10.26 9.84 -3.99
N GLY A 2 10.33 8.78 -4.83
CA GLY A 2 9.50 7.57 -4.69
C GLY A 2 9.40 6.97 -3.28
N LYS A 3 10.50 6.91 -2.51
CA LYS A 3 10.51 6.36 -1.14
C LYS A 3 9.64 7.10 -0.09
N TYR A 4 9.18 8.31 -0.40
CA TYR A 4 8.36 9.13 0.49
C TYR A 4 6.87 9.11 0.09
N LEU A 5 6.54 8.46 -1.01
CA LEU A 5 5.16 8.24 -1.42
C LEU A 5 4.56 7.12 -0.57
N VAL A 6 3.35 7.30 -0.09
CA VAL A 6 2.65 6.29 0.72
C VAL A 6 1.30 6.01 0.05
N PRO A 7 1.24 5.09 -0.93
CA PRO A 7 -0.02 4.70 -1.55
C PRO A 7 -0.88 3.95 -0.53
N ILE A 8 -2.12 4.41 -0.29
CA ILE A 8 -3.02 3.83 0.69
C ILE A 8 -4.33 3.46 0.00
N VAL A 9 -4.80 2.23 0.19
CA VAL A 9 -6.03 1.77 -0.45
C VAL A 9 -6.87 0.86 0.45
N PRO A 10 -8.17 1.15 0.65
CA PRO A 10 -9.08 0.27 1.37
C PRO A 10 -9.66 -0.78 0.42
N ASP A 11 -9.01 -1.94 0.32
CA ASP A 11 -9.35 -3.14 -0.47
C ASP A 11 -9.54 -2.98 -2.00
N GLU A 12 -10.31 -1.98 -2.44
CA GLU A 12 -10.79 -1.71 -3.81
C GLU A 12 -9.70 -1.24 -4.81
N ALA A 13 -8.45 -1.64 -4.62
CA ALA A 13 -7.31 -1.22 -5.43
C ALA A 13 -7.47 -1.51 -6.93
N ARG A 14 -8.11 -2.61 -7.31
CA ARG A 14 -8.39 -2.94 -8.71
C ARG A 14 -9.44 -2.02 -9.33
N THR A 15 -10.43 -1.60 -8.55
CA THR A 15 -11.48 -0.66 -9.00
C THR A 15 -10.86 0.67 -9.42
N PHE A 16 -9.79 1.09 -8.73
CA PHE A 16 -9.06 2.32 -9.02
C PHE A 16 -7.87 2.13 -9.98
N GLY A 17 -7.66 0.92 -10.52
CA GLY A 17 -6.54 0.63 -11.42
C GLY A 17 -5.16 0.71 -10.76
N MET A 18 -5.09 0.53 -9.43
CA MET A 18 -3.84 0.54 -8.67
C MET A 18 -3.08 -0.79 -8.74
N ASP A 19 -3.66 -1.82 -9.34
CA ASP A 19 -3.09 -3.14 -9.46
C ASP A 19 -1.80 -3.18 -10.30
N GLY A 20 -1.67 -2.26 -11.26
CA GLY A 20 -0.42 -2.05 -12.00
C GLY A 20 0.79 -1.71 -11.12
N PHE A 21 0.58 -1.19 -9.91
CA PHE A 21 1.64 -0.87 -8.97
C PHE A 21 2.11 -2.07 -8.14
N PHE A 22 1.31 -3.13 -8.00
CA PHE A 22 1.63 -4.24 -7.09
C PHE A 22 2.96 -4.95 -7.39
N PRO A 23 3.32 -5.27 -8.65
CA PRO A 23 4.59 -5.95 -8.91
C PRO A 23 5.82 -5.08 -8.60
N GLN A 24 5.68 -3.76 -8.72
CA GLN A 24 6.78 -2.79 -8.59
C GLN A 24 6.94 -2.29 -7.15
N ALA A 25 5.86 -1.76 -6.58
CA ALA A 25 5.87 -1.12 -5.26
C ALA A 25 5.65 -2.13 -4.11
N GLY A 26 4.95 -3.24 -4.39
CA GLY A 26 4.60 -4.24 -3.38
C GLY A 26 3.60 -3.73 -2.34
N ILE A 27 2.83 -4.65 -1.77
CA ILE A 27 1.93 -4.43 -0.65
C ILE A 27 2.71 -4.70 0.63
N TYR A 28 2.65 -3.75 1.57
CA TYR A 28 3.29 -3.91 2.87
C TYR A 28 2.58 -5.02 3.67
N SER A 29 3.32 -6.06 4.01
CA SER A 29 2.89 -7.10 4.95
C SER A 29 4.02 -7.41 5.92
N PRO A 30 3.85 -7.20 7.24
CA PRO A 30 4.90 -7.49 8.22
C PRO A 30 5.23 -8.98 8.31
N GLU A 31 4.30 -9.85 7.93
CA GLU A 31 4.49 -11.31 7.89
C GLU A 31 5.18 -11.76 6.60
N GLY A 32 5.21 -10.89 5.57
CA GLY A 32 5.64 -11.23 4.23
C GLY A 32 4.50 -11.83 3.40
N GLN A 33 4.86 -12.48 2.30
CA GLN A 33 3.89 -13.16 1.43
C GLN A 33 3.39 -14.45 2.09
N ASN A 34 2.13 -14.46 2.50
CA ASN A 34 1.50 -15.62 3.13
C ASN A 34 0.69 -16.49 2.15
N TYR A 35 0.35 -15.95 0.97
CA TYR A 35 -0.49 -16.62 -0.02
C TYR A 35 0.13 -16.62 -1.41
N GLU A 36 -0.14 -17.64 -2.22
CA GLU A 36 0.29 -17.60 -3.62
C GLU A 36 -0.55 -16.57 -4.42
N PRO A 37 0.10 -15.67 -5.18
CA PRO A 37 -0.58 -14.72 -6.05
C PRO A 37 -1.64 -15.41 -6.90
N GLY A 38 -2.91 -15.11 -6.63
CA GLY A 38 -4.06 -15.85 -7.14
C GLY A 38 -4.10 -15.87 -8.67
N LEU A 39 -4.30 -17.09 -9.19
CA LEU A 39 -4.54 -17.51 -10.58
C LEU A 39 -3.67 -16.83 -11.66
N CYS A 40 -2.90 -17.68 -12.33
CA CYS A 40 -1.97 -17.44 -13.45
C CYS A 40 -2.46 -16.58 -14.64
N TRP A 41 -3.69 -16.06 -14.59
CA TRP A 41 -4.29 -15.25 -15.65
C TRP A 41 -4.29 -13.74 -15.35
N ASN A 42 -3.93 -13.29 -14.13
CA ASN A 42 -3.88 -11.86 -13.83
C ASN A 42 -2.59 -11.22 -14.38
N PRO A 43 -2.64 -10.17 -15.21
CA PRO A 43 -1.44 -9.51 -15.76
C PRO A 43 -0.60 -8.80 -14.69
N PHE A 44 -1.22 -8.44 -13.54
CA PHE A 44 -0.55 -7.79 -12.41
C PHE A 44 -0.72 -8.62 -11.13
N PRO A 45 0.14 -9.62 -10.88
CA PRO A 45 0.04 -10.42 -9.66
C PRO A 45 0.29 -9.54 -8.43
N TYR A 46 -0.43 -9.82 -7.34
CA TYR A 46 -0.14 -9.18 -6.06
C TYR A 46 1.19 -9.69 -5.51
N LYS A 47 1.95 -8.79 -4.88
CA LYS A 47 3.22 -9.09 -4.22
C LYS A 47 3.20 -8.40 -2.86
N GLU A 48 3.11 -9.18 -1.81
CA GLU A 48 3.27 -8.78 -0.43
C GLU A 48 4.75 -8.89 -0.04
N ALA A 49 5.24 -7.89 0.68
CA ALA A 49 6.61 -7.87 1.15
C ALA A 49 6.70 -7.06 2.45
N LYS A 50 7.70 -7.40 3.28
CA LYS A 50 7.98 -6.65 4.52
C LYS A 50 8.45 -5.22 4.25
N ASP A 51 8.96 -4.98 3.05
CA ASP A 51 9.40 -3.69 2.52
C ASP A 51 8.46 -3.17 1.42
N GLY A 52 7.24 -3.72 1.31
CA GLY A 52 6.22 -3.21 0.40
C GLY A 52 5.84 -1.77 0.74
N GLN A 53 5.52 -0.99 -0.28
CA GLN A 53 5.25 0.44 -0.13
C GLN A 53 3.74 0.76 -0.04
N ILE A 54 2.88 -0.09 -0.62
CA ILE A 54 1.43 0.11 -0.64
C ILE A 54 0.83 -0.38 0.69
N LEU A 55 0.06 0.48 1.36
CA LEU A 55 -0.70 0.12 2.56
C LEU A 55 -2.12 -0.29 2.16
N GLN A 56 -2.45 -1.58 2.33
CA GLN A 56 -3.80 -2.09 2.09
C GLN A 56 -4.56 -2.19 3.41
N GLY A 57 -5.61 -1.36 3.57
CA GLY A 57 -6.40 -1.27 4.80
C GLY A 57 -7.52 -2.30 4.95
N GLY A 58 -7.74 -3.17 3.95
CA GLY A 58 -8.90 -4.06 3.88
C GLY A 58 -10.24 -3.29 3.83
N TYR A 59 -11.33 -3.91 4.30
CA TYR A 59 -12.67 -3.32 4.42
C TYR A 59 -12.80 -2.28 5.56
N LEU A 60 -11.70 -1.61 5.93
CA LEU A 60 -11.69 -0.63 7.02
C LEU A 60 -11.20 0.72 6.51
N GLU A 61 -12.12 1.50 5.96
CA GLU A 61 -11.85 2.83 5.41
C GLU A 61 -11.37 3.79 6.49
N ALA A 62 -11.89 3.67 7.72
CA ALA A 62 -11.41 4.45 8.87
C ALA A 62 -9.92 4.17 9.18
N GLY A 63 -9.46 2.94 8.96
CA GLY A 63 -8.05 2.55 9.12
C GLY A 63 -7.18 3.12 8.01
N ALA A 64 -7.67 3.11 6.76
CA ALA A 64 -7.01 3.78 5.64
C ALA A 64 -6.88 5.30 5.88
N LEU A 65 -7.94 5.96 6.34
CA LEU A 65 -7.91 7.38 6.68
C LEU A 65 -6.95 7.68 7.85
N ALA A 66 -6.94 6.85 8.89
CA ALA A 66 -6.00 6.99 10.00
C ALA A 66 -4.54 6.88 9.52
N SER A 67 -4.26 5.94 8.61
CA SER A 67 -2.95 5.78 7.98
C SER A 67 -2.57 7.00 7.14
N PHE A 68 -3.54 7.55 6.40
CA PHE A 68 -3.36 8.75 5.60
C PHE A 68 -2.99 9.95 6.47
N MET A 69 -3.71 10.17 7.58
CA MET A 69 -3.39 11.24 8.52
C MET A 69 -2.02 11.05 9.20
N ALA A 70 -1.67 9.81 9.55
CA ALA A 70 -0.38 9.50 10.16
C ALA A 70 0.78 9.82 9.20
N ALA A 71 0.68 9.38 7.95
CA ALA A 71 1.66 9.71 6.91
C ALA A 71 1.69 11.22 6.62
N GLY A 72 0.53 11.86 6.48
CA GLY A 72 0.43 13.29 6.18
C GLY A 72 1.02 14.20 7.27
N ASN A 73 1.05 13.76 8.52
CA ASN A 73 1.64 14.51 9.64
C ASN A 73 3.06 14.04 10.01
N ALA A 74 3.64 13.08 9.29
CA ALA A 74 4.97 12.55 9.58
C ALA A 74 6.08 13.63 9.53
N TYR A 75 5.88 14.67 8.72
CA TYR A 75 6.80 15.80 8.65
C TYR A 75 6.88 16.57 9.98
N ALA A 76 5.75 16.71 10.69
CA ALA A 76 5.67 17.47 11.94
C ALA A 76 6.18 16.66 13.14
N HIS A 77 5.86 15.36 13.18
CA HIS A 77 6.19 14.50 14.32
C HIS A 77 7.58 13.86 14.22
N PHE A 78 8.01 13.49 13.01
CA PHE A 78 9.21 12.71 12.78
C PHE A 78 10.25 13.41 11.91
N GLN A 79 9.99 14.65 11.49
CA GLN A 79 10.85 15.39 10.53
C GLN A 79 11.07 14.62 9.22
N LEU A 80 10.14 13.74 8.87
CA LEU A 80 10.18 12.89 7.69
C LEU A 80 9.00 13.25 6.80
N PRO A 81 9.22 13.99 5.70
CA PRO A 81 8.14 14.34 4.80
C PRO A 81 7.65 13.08 4.07
N MET A 82 6.37 12.77 4.23
CA MET A 82 5.68 11.70 3.52
C MET A 82 4.52 12.28 2.73
N ILE A 83 4.20 11.67 1.60
CA ILE A 83 3.15 12.11 0.67
C ILE A 83 2.17 10.94 0.50
N PRO A 84 1.11 10.88 1.33
CA PRO A 84 0.07 9.88 1.18
C PRO A 84 -0.87 10.20 0.02
N PHE A 85 -1.37 9.17 -0.67
CA PHE A 85 -2.42 9.28 -1.69
C PHE A 85 -3.24 7.99 -1.79
#